data_AF-A0A966Q9G5-F1
#
_entry.id   AF-A0A966Q9G5-F1
#
_cell.length_a   1.000
_cell.length_b   1.000
_cell.length_c   1.000
_cell.angle_alpha   90.00
_cell.angle_beta   90.00
_cell.angle_gamma   90.00
#
_symmetry.space_group_name_H-M   'P 1'
#
loop_
_entity.id
_entity.type
_entity.pdbx_description
1 polymer ?
#
loop_
_entity_poly.entity_id
_entity_poly.type
_entity_poly.pdbx_seq_one_letter_code
_entity_poly.pdbx_strand_id
1 'polypeptide(L)'
;MKSSKYKAEELQASAWRAAFHKVNLHMAEVVPPGWHTPDQIAEKLGYCREVAMQKCREMAKRGLVERRDFKVAWGSLIRARPHYRLKG
;
A
#
# COMPACT_ATOMS: atom_id res chain seq x y z
N MET A 1 -25.98 13.95 -30.63
CA MET A 1 -25.09 12.76 -30.70
C MET A 1 -23.83 12.88 -29.81
N LYS A 2 -23.88 13.55 -28.65
CA LYS A 2 -22.71 13.61 -27.73
C LYS A 2 -22.64 12.43 -26.76
N SER A 3 -23.78 11.86 -26.33
CA SER A 3 -23.82 10.79 -25.31
C SER A 3 -23.18 9.46 -25.74
N SER A 4 -23.21 9.13 -27.03
CA SER A 4 -22.59 7.91 -27.55
C SER A 4 -21.07 7.96 -27.53
N LYS A 5 -20.46 9.14 -27.74
CA LYS A 5 -19.01 9.35 -27.63
C LYS A 5 -18.51 9.21 -26.19
N TYR A 6 -19.23 9.82 -25.24
CA TYR A 6 -18.91 9.67 -23.81
C TYR A 6 -18.98 8.20 -23.34
N LYS A 7 -19.99 7.45 -23.80
CA LYS A 7 -20.08 6.01 -23.50
C LYS A 7 -18.92 5.21 -24.06
N ALA A 8 -18.45 5.52 -25.27
CA ALA A 8 -17.31 4.84 -25.88
C ALA A 8 -15.99 5.11 -25.13
N GLU A 9 -15.75 6.35 -24.70
CA GLU A 9 -14.58 6.74 -23.90
C GLU A 9 -14.58 6.06 -22.52
N GLU A 10 -15.73 5.99 -21.85
CA GLU A 10 -15.87 5.28 -20.57
C GLU A 10 -15.62 3.77 -20.71
N LEU A 11 -16.13 3.15 -21.77
CA LEU A 11 -15.89 1.74 -22.11
C LEU A 11 -14.39 1.47 -22.32
N GLN A 12 -13.71 2.34 -23.07
CA GLN A 12 -12.27 2.22 -23.31
C GLN A 12 -11.47 2.40 -22.01
N ALA A 13 -11.81 3.39 -21.19
CA ALA A 13 -11.18 3.59 -19.88
C ALA A 13 -11.38 2.38 -18.95
N SER A 14 -12.58 1.77 -18.96
CA SER A 14 -12.86 0.55 -18.20
C SER A 14 -12.01 -0.63 -18.67
N ALA A 15 -11.88 -0.84 -19.98
CA ALA A 15 -11.03 -1.89 -20.55
C ALA A 15 -9.56 -1.72 -20.15
N TRP A 16 -9.04 -0.48 -20.19
CA TRP A 16 -7.69 -0.19 -19.70
C TRP A 16 -7.53 -0.48 -18.20
N ARG A 17 -8.48 -0.06 -17.35
CA ARG A 17 -8.43 -0.37 -15.92
C ARG A 17 -8.41 -1.88 -15.65
N ALA A 18 -9.23 -2.64 -16.38
CA ALA A 18 -9.26 -4.10 -16.26
C ALA A 18 -7.92 -4.74 -16.70
N ALA A 19 -7.32 -4.26 -17.78
CA ALA A 19 -6.01 -4.72 -18.24
C ALA A 19 -4.90 -4.41 -17.21
N PHE A 20 -4.84 -3.19 -16.67
CA PHE A 20 -3.90 -2.82 -15.62
C PHE A 20 -4.09 -3.66 -14.35
N HIS A 21 -5.35 -3.93 -13.96
CA HIS A 21 -5.64 -4.75 -12.80
C HIS A 21 -5.09 -6.18 -12.96
N LYS A 22 -5.25 -6.79 -14.15
CA LYS A 22 -4.72 -8.13 -14.44
C LYS A 22 -3.20 -8.20 -14.34
N VAL A 23 -2.48 -7.19 -14.83
CA VAL A 23 -1.01 -7.11 -14.70
C VAL A 23 -0.61 -6.98 -13.24
N ASN A 24 -1.31 -6.14 -12.48
CA ASN A 24 -1.00 -5.87 -11.09
C ASN A 24 -1.16 -7.13 -10.22
N LEU A 25 -2.21 -7.94 -10.38
CA LEU A 25 -2.50 -9.07 -9.47
C LEU A 25 -1.31 -10.00 -9.17
N HIS A 26 -0.34 -10.13 -10.06
CA HIS A 26 0.85 -10.98 -9.88
C HIS A 26 2.06 -10.29 -9.24
N MET A 27 2.00 -8.97 -8.99
CA MET A 27 3.14 -8.17 -8.54
C MET A 27 3.17 -7.93 -7.02
N ALA A 28 2.13 -8.35 -6.29
CA ALA A 28 2.05 -8.16 -4.84
C ALA A 28 2.84 -9.24 -4.09
N GLU A 29 3.70 -8.82 -3.18
CA GLU A 29 4.39 -9.68 -2.23
C GLU A 29 3.44 -10.09 -1.09
N VAL A 30 3.57 -11.34 -0.64
CA VAL A 30 2.97 -11.80 0.61
C VAL A 30 3.81 -11.24 1.77
N VAL A 31 3.19 -10.44 2.63
CA VAL A 31 3.84 -9.89 3.82
C VAL A 31 3.88 -10.97 4.91
N PRO A 32 5.06 -11.34 5.44
CA PRO A 32 5.14 -12.34 6.50
C PRO A 32 4.43 -11.89 7.78
N PRO A 33 3.98 -12.83 8.64
CA PRO A 33 3.41 -12.49 9.94
C PRO A 33 4.37 -11.66 10.81
N GLY A 34 3.81 -10.79 11.64
CA GLY A 34 4.57 -9.91 12.56
C GLY A 34 5.10 -8.61 11.93
N TRP A 35 4.92 -8.42 10.62
CA TRP A 35 5.21 -7.16 9.94
C TRP A 35 3.97 -6.26 9.92
N HIS A 36 4.14 -4.99 10.27
CA HIS A 36 3.05 -4.02 10.37
C HIS A 36 3.34 -2.74 9.61
N THR A 37 2.32 -2.18 8.96
CA THR A 37 2.42 -0.85 8.37
C THR A 37 2.33 0.23 9.46
N PRO A 38 2.83 1.47 9.22
CA PRO A 38 2.63 2.58 10.14
C PRO A 38 1.18 2.76 10.55
N ASP A 39 0.24 2.61 9.61
CA ASP A 39 -1.19 2.79 9.87
C ASP A 39 -1.74 1.73 10.85
N GLN A 40 -1.34 0.46 10.72
CA GLN A 40 -1.71 -0.61 11.65
C GLN A 40 -1.10 -0.38 13.05
N ILE A 41 0.12 0.16 13.10
CA ILE A 41 0.78 0.51 14.37
C ILE A 41 0.08 1.71 15.01
N ALA A 42 -0.31 2.70 14.20
CA ALA A 42 -1.05 3.88 14.64
C ALA A 42 -2.38 3.48 15.30
N GLU A 43 -3.15 2.63 14.63
CA GLU A 43 -4.42 2.09 15.12
C GLU A 43 -4.24 1.33 16.44
N LYS A 44 -3.25 0.44 16.52
CA LYS A 44 -2.95 -0.32 17.74
C LYS A 44 -2.56 0.55 18.94
N LEU A 45 -1.91 1.69 18.70
CA LEU A 45 -1.37 2.56 19.74
C LEU A 45 -2.22 3.81 20.01
N GLY A 46 -3.32 4.00 19.26
CA GLY A 46 -4.16 5.21 19.38
C GLY A 46 -3.49 6.49 18.88
N TYR A 47 -2.56 6.38 17.92
CA TYR A 47 -1.89 7.54 17.32
C TYR A 47 -2.48 7.93 15.97
N CYS A 48 -2.33 9.20 15.59
CA CYS A 48 -2.53 9.59 14.22
C CYS A 48 -1.43 9.02 13.32
N ARG A 49 -1.75 8.91 12.03
CA ARG A 49 -0.88 8.31 11.02
C ARG A 49 0.47 9.02 10.91
N GLU A 50 0.47 10.35 10.95
CA GLU A 50 1.65 11.19 10.82
C GLU A 50 2.65 10.90 11.95
N VAL A 51 2.15 10.84 13.19
CA VAL A 51 2.95 10.50 14.37
C VAL A 51 3.51 9.09 14.26
N ALA A 52 2.68 8.12 13.88
CA ALA A 52 3.14 6.74 13.71
C ALA A 52 4.22 6.62 12.63
N MET A 53 4.08 7.31 11.49
CA MET A 53 5.11 7.35 10.44
C MET A 53 6.44 7.92 10.96
N GLN A 54 6.39 9.03 11.72
CA GLN A 54 7.59 9.64 12.28
C GLN A 54 8.26 8.71 13.30
N LYS A 55 7.49 8.13 14.22
CA LYS A 55 8.01 7.23 15.26
C LYS A 55 8.56 5.93 14.68
N CYS A 56 7.91 5.33 13.68
CA CYS A 56 8.42 4.12 13.03
C CYS A 56 9.77 4.36 12.36
N ARG A 57 9.96 5.51 11.69
CA ARG A 57 11.25 5.88 11.10
C ARG A 57 12.34 6.04 12.16
N GLU A 58 12.02 6.68 13.27
CA GLU A 58 12.96 6.89 14.38
C GLU A 58 13.32 5.56 15.07
N MET A 59 12.34 4.67 15.29
CA MET A 59 12.60 3.33 15.83
C MET A 59 13.52 2.52 14.91
N ALA A 60 13.33 2.60 13.60
CA ALA A 60 14.18 1.91 12.63
C ALA A 60 15.61 2.48 12.63
N LYS A 61 15.74 3.81 12.71
CA LYS A 61 17.05 4.49 12.82
C LYS A 61 17.80 4.08 14.09
N ARG A 62 17.09 3.88 15.20
CA ARG A 62 17.65 3.39 16.48
C ARG A 62 17.86 1.88 16.52
N GLY A 63 17.50 1.16 15.45
CA GLY A 63 17.66 -0.28 15.38
C GLY A 63 16.70 -1.08 16.27
N LEU A 64 15.64 -0.46 16.80
CA LEU A 64 14.62 -1.09 17.67
C LEU A 64 13.63 -1.96 16.87
N VAL A 65 13.49 -1.67 15.58
CA VAL A 65 12.66 -2.42 14.64
C VAL A 65 13.46 -2.73 13.40
N GLU A 66 13.07 -3.80 12.71
CA GLU A 66 13.41 -3.99 11.31
C GLU A 66 12.45 -3.21 10.44
N ARG A 67 12.95 -2.69 9.31
CA ARG A 67 12.13 -2.07 8.27
C ARG A 67 12.39 -2.78 6.95
N ARG A 68 11.33 -3.15 6.25
CA ARG A 68 11.37 -3.63 4.87
C ARG A 68 10.20 -3.03 4.09
N ASP A 69 10.47 -2.65 2.85
CA ASP A 69 9.43 -2.22 1.94
C ASP A 69 8.93 -3.46 1.18
N PHE A 70 7.62 -3.70 1.21
CA PHE A 70 6.96 -4.79 0.47
C PHE A 70 6.09 -4.18 -0.62
N LYS A 71 6.11 -4.75 -1.82
CA LYS A 71 5.15 -4.41 -2.88
C LYS A 71 3.79 -4.96 -2.50
N VAL A 72 2.91 -4.12 -2.00
CA VAL A 72 1.56 -4.54 -1.56
C VAL A 72 0.49 -3.76 -2.31
N ALA A 73 -0.70 -4.35 -2.38
CA ALA A 73 -1.87 -3.64 -2.86
C ALA A 73 -2.17 -2.43 -1.96
N TRP A 74 -2.37 -1.27 -2.57
CA TRP A 74 -2.80 -0.05 -1.90
C TRP A 74 -3.75 0.71 -2.83
N GLY A 75 -5.05 0.57 -2.55
CA GLY A 75 -6.09 1.02 -3.47
C GLY A 75 -6.08 0.15 -4.74
N SER A 76 -6.11 0.78 -5.91
CA SER A 76 -6.08 0.10 -7.21
C SER A 76 -4.68 -0.25 -7.72
N LEU A 77 -3.63 0.12 -6.98
CA LEU A 77 -2.23 -0.03 -7.39
C LEU A 77 -1.46 -0.94 -6.45
N ILE A 78 -0.37 -1.52 -6.96
CA ILE A 78 0.63 -2.19 -6.13
C ILE A 78 1.85 -1.30 -6.04
N ARG A 79 2.27 -1.00 -4.81
CA ARG A 79 3.42 -0.15 -4.56
C ARG A 79 4.22 -0.65 -3.37
N ALA A 80 5.49 -0.31 -3.37
CA ALA A 80 6.36 -0.51 -2.23
C ALA A 80 5.82 0.28 -1.03
N ARG A 81 5.53 -0.41 0.07
CA ARG A 81 5.04 0.18 1.32
C ARG A 81 5.92 -0.28 2.48
N PRO A 82 6.37 0.64 3.35
CA PRO A 82 7.20 0.27 4.49
C PRO A 82 6.39 -0.52 5.51
N HIS A 83 6.95 -1.64 5.92
CA HIS A 83 6.49 -2.42 7.06
C HIS A 83 7.61 -2.52 8.10
N TYR A 84 7.20 -2.69 9.35
CA TYR A 84 8.08 -2.72 10.51
C TYR A 84 7.80 -3.96 11.34
N ARG A 85 8.84 -4.53 11.94
CA ARG A 85 8.78 -5.67 12.86
C ARG A 85 9.65 -5.37 14.07
N LEU A 86 9.15 -5.64 15.27
CA LEU A 86 9.95 -5.51 16.49
C LEU A 86 11.13 -6.48 16.43
N LYS A 87 12.32 -6.01 16.80
CA LYS A 87 13.43 -6.92 17.08
C LYS A 87 13.18 -7.57 18.44
N GLY A 88 13.20 -8.90 18.46
CA GLY A 88 13.25 -9.69 19.69
C GLY A 88 14.65 -9.72 20.27
#